data_AF-A0AAW1T2R8-F1
#
_entry.id   AF-A0AAW1T2R8-F1
#
_cell.length_a   1.000
_cell.length_b   1.000
_cell.length_c   1.000
_cell.angle_alpha   90.00
_cell.angle_beta   90.00
_cell.angle_gamma   90.00
#
_symmetry.space_group_name_H-M   'P 1'
#
loop_
_entity.id
_entity.type
_entity.pdbx_description
1 polymer ?
#
loop_
_entity_poly.entity_id
_entity_poly.type
_entity_poly.pdbx_seq_one_letter_code
_entity_poly.pdbx_strand_id
1 'polypeptide(L)' 'MQTDFEGGPSRKVKKGSKKGKAVAKADLPTKTCLVCGRPFNWRKKWESCWDEVKYCSDRCRREKNAPQTPES' A
#
# COMPACT_ATOMS: atom_id res chain seq x y z
N MET A 1 25.44 -4.49 58.46
CA MET A 1 26.51 -4.83 57.50
C MET A 1 26.02 -5.99 56.64
N GLN A 2 25.64 -5.69 55.39
CA GLN A 2 25.35 -6.55 54.21
C GLN A 2 24.67 -5.61 53.19
N THR A 3 25.41 -4.80 52.44
CA THR A 3 25.99 -5.01 51.09
C THR A 3 24.97 -5.02 49.95
N ASP A 4 25.12 -4.01 49.08
CA ASP A 4 24.97 -4.05 47.62
C ASP A 4 23.63 -4.40 46.96
N PHE A 5 23.14 -3.52 46.09
CA PHE A 5 23.17 -3.80 44.64
C PHE A 5 22.62 -2.60 43.84
N GLU A 6 23.41 -2.15 42.88
CA GLU A 6 23.08 -1.13 41.89
C GLU A 6 21.81 -1.46 41.09
N GLY A 7 20.98 -0.46 40.80
CA GLY A 7 19.76 -0.68 40.02
C GLY A 7 19.11 0.62 39.54
N GLY A 8 19.83 1.37 38.69
CA GLY A 8 19.35 2.60 38.08
C GLY A 8 18.02 2.46 37.29
N PRO A 9 17.37 3.60 36.96
CA PRO A 9 16.00 3.63 36.47
C PRO A 9 15.92 3.10 35.04
N SER A 10 15.40 1.88 34.88
CA SER A 10 15.14 1.32 33.56
C SER A 10 14.00 2.07 32.89
N ARG A 11 14.30 2.51 31.67
CA ARG A 11 13.60 3.52 30.89
C ARG A 11 12.18 3.07 30.54
N LYS A 12 11.25 4.02 30.59
CA LYS A 12 9.86 3.90 30.16
C LYS A 12 9.77 3.33 28.73
N VAL A 13 9.29 2.10 28.57
CA VAL A 13 8.89 1.58 27.26
C VAL A 13 7.58 2.28 26.85
N LYS A 14 7.66 3.06 25.76
CA LYS A 14 6.51 3.71 25.12
C LYS A 14 6.13 2.94 23.85
N LYS A 15 4.84 2.59 23.81
CA LYS A 15 3.93 2.60 22.64
C LYS A 15 4.11 1.54 21.55
N GLY A 16 2.98 0.96 21.13
CA GLY A 16 2.88 0.28 19.83
C GLY A 16 1.59 -0.48 19.56
N SER A 17 0.43 0.17 19.61
CA SER A 17 -0.81 -0.38 19.01
C SER A 17 -0.61 -0.68 17.52
N LYS A 18 -0.93 -1.90 17.07
CA LYS A 18 -1.41 -2.16 15.70
C LYS A 18 -2.19 -3.49 15.70
N LYS A 19 -3.47 -3.43 16.07
CA LYS A 19 -4.61 -3.25 15.15
C LYS A 19 -4.84 -4.51 14.31
N GLY A 20 -5.56 -5.45 14.91
CA GLY A 20 -6.28 -6.49 14.17
C GLY A 20 -7.12 -5.83 13.08
N LYS A 21 -6.93 -6.27 11.84
CA LYS A 21 -7.79 -5.85 10.74
C LYS A 21 -8.81 -6.96 10.50
N ALA A 22 -9.96 -6.71 11.10
CA ALA A 22 -11.21 -7.37 10.85
C ALA A 22 -11.57 -7.40 9.35
N VAL A 23 -12.17 -8.54 8.97
CA VAL A 23 -13.00 -8.79 7.79
C VAL A 23 -12.32 -8.62 6.42
N ALA A 24 -12.06 -9.78 5.82
CA ALA A 24 -11.71 -9.99 4.42
C ALA A 24 -12.72 -9.30 3.48
N LYS A 25 -12.26 -8.20 2.89
CA LYS A 25 -12.68 -7.73 1.55
C LYS A 25 -11.56 -8.08 0.55
N ALA A 26 -10.96 -9.26 0.74
CA ALA A 26 -9.66 -9.64 0.17
C ALA A 26 -9.75 -10.40 -1.16
N ASP A 27 -10.94 -10.81 -1.59
CA ASP A 27 -11.15 -11.47 -2.89
C ASP A 27 -11.38 -10.50 -4.06
N LEU A 28 -11.22 -9.20 -3.83
CA LEU A 28 -11.26 -8.25 -4.94
C LEU A 28 -9.92 -8.34 -5.68
N PRO A 29 -9.92 -8.72 -6.97
CA PRO A 29 -8.68 -8.89 -7.70
C PRO A 29 -7.95 -7.55 -7.75
N THR A 30 -6.71 -7.54 -7.25
CA THR A 30 -5.80 -6.41 -7.36
C THR A 30 -4.96 -6.57 -8.61
N LYS A 31 -5.03 -5.60 -9.53
CA LYS A 31 -4.19 -5.57 -10.72
C LYS A 31 -3.09 -4.53 -10.54
N THR A 32 -1.95 -4.76 -11.18
CA THR A 32 -0.83 -3.82 -11.20
C THR A 32 -0.92 -2.96 -12.45
N CYS A 33 -0.79 -1.63 -12.30
CA CYS A 33 -0.76 -0.73 -13.44
C CYS A 33 0.55 -0.88 -14.22
N LEU A 34 0.47 -1.13 -15.54
CA LEU A 34 1.67 -1.30 -16.39
C LEU A 34 2.47 0.00 -16.60
N VAL A 35 1.89 1.16 -16.31
CA VAL A 35 2.54 2.48 -16.55
C VAL A 35 3.21 3.01 -15.29
N CYS A 36 2.55 2.90 -14.13
CA CYS A 36 3.07 3.46 -12.87
C CYS A 36 3.43 2.40 -11.82
N GLY A 37 3.21 1.11 -12.10
CA GLY A 37 3.51 0.01 -11.17
C GLY A 37 2.64 -0.03 -9.91
N ARG A 38 1.67 0.88 -9.75
CA ARG A 38 0.83 0.92 -8.54
C ARG A 38 -0.22 -0.20 -8.56
N PRO A 39 -0.34 -0.99 -7.46
CA PRO A 39 -1.41 -1.95 -7.31
C PRO A 39 -2.73 -1.19 -7.08
N PHE A 40 -3.77 -1.58 -7.80
CA PHE A 40 -5.09 -0.99 -7.67
C PHE A 40 -6.16 -2.07 -7.51
N ASN A 41 -7.12 -1.80 -6.63
CA ASN A 41 -8.20 -2.73 -6.31
C ASN A 41 -9.31 -2.63 -7.34
N TRP A 42 -9.98 -3.76 -7.60
CA TRP A 42 -11.22 -3.81 -8.37
C TRP A 42 -12.23 -2.76 -7.88
N ARG A 43 -12.95 -2.15 -8.82
CA ARG A 43 -14.01 -1.17 -8.57
C ARG A 43 -15.28 -1.61 -9.28
N LYS A 44 -16.43 -1.33 -8.68
CA LYS A 44 -17.75 -1.61 -9.25
C LYS A 44 -17.94 -1.05 -10.67
N LYS A 45 -17.36 0.12 -10.95
CA LYS A 45 -17.35 0.74 -12.30
C LYS A 45 -16.64 -0.09 -13.38
N TRP A 46 -15.87 -1.11 -12.99
CA TRP A 46 -15.12 -1.96 -13.91
C TRP A 46 -15.72 -3.35 -14.10
N GLU A 47 -16.89 -3.62 -13.54
CA GLU A 47 -17.63 -4.88 -13.72
C GLU A 47 -17.66 -5.34 -15.19
N SER A 48 -17.92 -4.42 -16.12
CA SER A 48 -18.06 -4.74 -17.56
C SER A 48 -16.75 -4.70 -18.36
N CYS A 49 -15.69 -4.09 -17.84
CA CYS A 49 -14.45 -3.83 -18.60
C CYS A 49 -13.18 -4.31 -17.87
N TRP A 50 -13.32 -5.12 -16.81
CA TRP A 50 -12.19 -5.50 -15.97
C TRP A 50 -11.06 -6.18 -16.73
N ASP A 51 -11.37 -6.94 -17.77
CA ASP A 51 -10.38 -7.63 -18.62
C ASP A 51 -9.52 -6.65 -19.44
N GLU A 52 -10.13 -5.57 -19.90
CA GLU A 52 -9.46 -4.51 -20.66
C GLU A 52 -8.69 -3.54 -19.74
N VAL A 53 -9.13 -3.37 -18.49
CA VAL A 53 -8.51 -2.46 -17.50
C VAL A 53 -7.16 -3.02 -17.03
N LYS A 54 -6.09 -2.50 -17.63
CA LYS A 54 -4.67 -2.73 -17.27
C LYS A 54 -4.01 -1.52 -16.59
N TYR A 55 -4.75 -0.40 -16.48
CA TYR A 55 -4.26 0.89 -16.00
C TYR A 55 -5.09 1.39 -14.83
N CYS A 56 -4.45 1.97 -13.81
CA CYS A 56 -5.15 2.44 -12.61
C CYS A 56 -6.05 3.67 -12.85
N SER A 57 -5.87 4.36 -13.97
CA SER A 57 -6.57 5.59 -14.34
C SER A 57 -6.50 5.86 -15.85
N ASP A 58 -7.40 6.71 -16.35
CA ASP A 58 -7.38 7.17 -17.75
C ASP A 58 -6.08 7.91 -18.09
N ARG A 59 -5.50 8.62 -17.11
CA ARG A 59 -4.18 9.23 -17.24
C ARG A 59 -3.15 8.20 -17.69
N CYS A 60 -2.99 7.09 -16.99
CA CYS A 60 -2.02 6.06 -17.38
C CYS A 60 -2.29 5.48 -18.77
N ARG A 61 -3.56 5.35 -19.19
CA ARG A 61 -3.91 4.92 -20.55
C ARG A 61 -3.48 5.94 -21.63
N ARG A 62 -3.51 7.24 -21.31
CA ARG A 62 -3.04 8.31 -22.20
C ARG A 62 -1.52 8.39 -22.23
N GLU A 63 -0.88 8.30 -21.06
CA GLU A 63 0.58 8.37 -20.92
C GLU A 63 1.26 7.26 -21.75
N LYS A 64 0.77 6.02 -21.77
CA LYS A 64 1.37 4.97 -22.64
C LYS A 64 1.40 5.30 -24.13
N ASN A 65 0.53 6.20 -24.59
CA ASN A 65 0.43 6.59 -25.98
C ASN A 65 1.16 7.91 -26.26
N ALA A 66 1.41 8.70 -25.21
CA ALA A 66 2.33 9.80 -25.27
C ALA A 66 3.76 9.24 -25.18
N PRO A 67 4.66 9.55 -26.13
CA PRO A 67 6.08 9.43 -25.84
C PRO A 67 6.33 10.42 -24.70
N GLN A 68 6.39 9.92 -23.48
CA GLN A 68 6.93 10.70 -22.37
C GLN A 68 8.38 10.94 -22.73
N THR A 69 8.67 12.11 -23.28
CA THR A 69 9.96 12.75 -23.16
C THR A 69 10.06 13.15 -21.69
N PRO A 70 10.84 12.45 -20.85
CA PRO A 70 11.35 13.08 -19.65
C PRO A 70 12.26 14.21 -20.16
N GLU A 71 11.68 15.39 -20.33
CA GLU A 71 12.42 16.62 -20.54
C GLU A 71 13.36 16.77 -19.35
N SER A 72 14.64 16.73 -19.65
CA SER A 72 15.74 16.97 -18.73
C SER A 72 16.25 18.38 -18.89
#